data_AF-A0A955FWX6-F1
#
_entry.id   AF-A0A955FWX6-F1
#
_cell.length_a   1.000
_cell.length_b   1.000
_cell.length_c   1.000
_cell.angle_alpha   90.00
_cell.angle_beta   90.00
_cell.angle_gamma   90.00
#
_symmetry.space_group_name_H-M   'P 1'
#
loop_
_entity.id
_entity.type
_entity.pdbx_description
1 polymer ?
#
loop_
_entity_poly.entity_id
_entity_poly.type
_entity_poly.pdbx_seq_one_letter_code
_entity_poly.pdbx_strand_id
1 'polypeptide(L)'
;MLKKLVAFITIAVSFALPLVPVAVHADSAGTSVVISEVVAGTSASAGQEIVELYNNSTNTIDVSGWKIIFVSSSGSQKELTTLSGTMLAGEVLLLASPSYPLAAEVVDGSFADGSLTYNGHIMVQDQSLQIIDIVGWGSALSYEGAPTATLSGGKALERYAGCEAGLIDTGNNSQDFFVDQVPTPGVLALQTKASCAAGGTDCSVVIISEVLPNPAGSDTGNEFIELHNPTTAPVDLYGCSLVLGSDVFAFAPGTILEAGEYKAFYDGTTGLTLPNSAGGTVSLVSDTHEYIMQYPGGLADNIAWVVIDDVWQPTSQATPSETNVIQIVAAGQGADELEACPEGKYRNPETNRCKTIESNELQACDEGQERNPETNRCRKISASGSTLTPCDPGEERNAETNRCRKVAGATSLTACQPGYERNPETNRCRKVTTATGALTNTAVAAQNPVSYPVFGVTTALAMGYGLFEYRHDIKNWFTRLRAK
;
A
#
# COMPACT_ATOMS: atom_id res chain seq x y z
N MET A 1 11.12 70.22 -26.77
CA MET A 1 12.30 69.45 -27.24
C MET A 1 13.36 69.52 -26.16
N LEU A 2 14.19 68.54 -25.81
CA LEU A 2 14.17 67.09 -25.88
C LEU A 2 15.42 66.68 -25.05
N LYS A 3 15.24 65.73 -24.12
CA LYS A 3 16.24 64.81 -23.54
C LYS A 3 17.38 65.36 -22.66
N LYS A 4 17.20 65.14 -21.36
CA LYS A 4 18.24 64.96 -20.35
C LYS A 4 19.05 63.68 -20.64
N LEU A 5 20.37 63.76 -20.49
CA LEU A 5 21.27 62.60 -20.48
C LEU A 5 20.95 61.72 -19.26
N VAL A 6 20.73 60.43 -19.53
CA VAL A 6 20.60 59.38 -18.52
C VAL A 6 21.98 58.77 -18.33
N ALA A 7 22.58 58.95 -17.15
CA ALA A 7 23.66 58.11 -16.66
C ALA A 7 23.02 56.93 -15.92
N PHE A 8 22.98 55.77 -16.56
CA PHE A 8 22.57 54.52 -15.93
C PHE A 8 23.71 54.05 -15.02
N ILE A 9 23.52 54.16 -13.70
CA ILE A 9 24.20 53.31 -12.73
C ILE A 9 23.41 52.01 -12.70
N THR A 10 23.90 50.98 -13.38
CA THR A 10 23.42 49.60 -13.22
C THR A 10 23.82 49.11 -11.84
N ILE A 11 22.92 49.25 -10.86
CA ILE A 11 22.96 48.46 -9.63
C ILE A 11 22.46 47.06 -10.02
N ALA A 12 23.37 46.12 -10.21
CA ALA A 12 23.03 44.72 -10.29
C ALA A 12 22.49 44.28 -8.92
N VAL A 13 21.17 44.25 -8.78
CA VAL A 13 20.52 43.55 -7.67
C VAL A 13 20.64 42.07 -7.98
N SER A 14 21.63 41.40 -7.40
CA SER A 14 21.66 39.93 -7.34
C SER A 14 20.43 39.48 -6.55
N PHE A 15 19.37 39.13 -7.27
CA PHE A 15 18.30 38.29 -6.76
C PHE A 15 18.91 36.90 -6.58
N ALA A 16 19.41 36.62 -5.38
CA ALA A 16 19.62 35.24 -4.96
C ALA A 16 18.23 34.62 -4.81
N LEU A 17 17.69 34.06 -5.90
CA LEU A 17 16.61 33.10 -5.79
C LEU A 17 17.12 31.97 -4.90
N PRO A 18 16.39 31.54 -3.85
CA PRO A 18 16.66 30.24 -3.27
C PRO A 18 16.49 29.22 -4.39
N LEU A 19 17.59 28.56 -4.78
CA LEU A 19 17.54 27.33 -5.55
C LEU A 19 16.74 26.35 -4.69
N VAL A 20 15.44 26.23 -4.99
CA VAL A 20 14.71 25.04 -4.57
C VAL A 20 15.38 23.89 -5.34
N PRO A 21 15.88 22.83 -4.66
CA PRO A 21 16.33 21.66 -5.38
C PRO A 21 15.14 21.16 -6.19
N VAL A 22 15.22 21.32 -7.51
CA VAL A 22 14.36 20.57 -8.42
C VAL A 22 14.82 19.14 -8.24
N ALA A 23 13.93 18.27 -7.74
CA ALA A 23 14.11 16.84 -7.88
C ALA A 23 14.09 16.57 -9.38
N VAL A 24 15.26 16.49 -9.98
CA VAL A 24 15.44 15.96 -11.32
C VAL A 24 15.03 14.50 -11.20
N HIS A 25 13.86 14.16 -11.73
CA HIS A 25 13.57 12.76 -12.00
C HIS A 25 14.50 12.39 -13.14
N ALA A 26 15.54 11.63 -12.81
CA ALA A 26 16.36 10.98 -13.82
C ALA A 26 15.44 10.10 -14.67
N ASP A 27 15.54 10.29 -15.97
CA ASP A 27 14.86 9.48 -16.97
C ASP A 27 15.38 8.04 -16.82
N SER A 28 14.48 7.09 -16.62
CA SER A 28 14.80 5.67 -16.52
C SER A 28 15.19 5.16 -17.91
N ALA A 29 16.50 5.17 -18.22
CA ALA A 29 17.05 4.61 -19.45
C ALA A 29 18.53 4.20 -19.30
N GLY A 30 18.78 2.97 -18.85
CA GLY A 30 20.06 2.27 -18.94
C GLY A 30 21.07 2.62 -17.84
N THR A 31 21.41 1.63 -17.01
CA THR A 31 22.50 1.69 -16.02
C THR A 31 23.79 2.18 -16.70
N SER A 32 24.31 3.33 -16.26
CA SER A 32 25.45 4.02 -16.90
C SER A 32 26.79 3.57 -16.29
N VAL A 33 27.83 4.40 -16.31
CA VAL A 33 29.08 4.09 -15.59
C VAL A 33 28.84 4.31 -14.10
N VAL A 34 29.18 3.32 -13.27
CA VAL A 34 29.05 3.39 -11.81
C VAL A 34 30.41 3.21 -11.14
N ILE A 35 30.56 3.72 -9.93
CA ILE A 35 31.67 3.47 -9.02
C ILE A 35 31.49 2.06 -8.45
N SER A 36 32.44 1.17 -8.69
CA SER A 36 32.40 -0.22 -8.21
C SER A 36 33.10 -0.39 -6.87
N GLU A 37 34.30 0.19 -6.72
CA GLU A 37 35.13 0.00 -5.54
C GLU A 37 35.78 1.32 -5.07
N VAL A 38 35.86 1.53 -3.77
CA VAL A 38 36.63 2.63 -3.15
C VAL A 38 37.47 2.13 -1.98
N VAL A 39 38.77 2.44 -1.98
CA VAL A 39 39.67 2.22 -0.83
C VAL A 39 40.30 3.54 -0.43
N ALA A 40 40.05 3.97 0.80
CA ALA A 40 40.57 5.24 1.35
C ALA A 40 41.80 5.05 2.26
N GLY A 41 42.65 4.07 1.95
CA GLY A 41 43.80 3.68 2.76
C GLY A 41 43.83 2.18 3.07
N THR A 42 45.02 1.60 3.09
CA THR A 42 45.23 0.22 3.57
C THR A 42 45.62 0.21 5.05
N SER A 43 45.70 -0.97 5.65
CA SER A 43 46.28 -1.14 6.98
C SER A 43 47.78 -0.79 7.04
N ALA A 44 48.47 -0.78 5.89
CA ALA A 44 49.89 -0.44 5.80
C ALA A 44 50.12 1.06 5.62
N SER A 45 49.23 1.75 4.91
CA SER A 45 49.37 3.18 4.63
C SER A 45 48.04 3.84 4.27
N ALA A 46 47.77 5.00 4.88
CA ALA A 46 46.64 5.85 4.53
C ALA A 46 46.78 6.49 3.14
N GLY A 47 47.96 6.46 2.53
CA GLY A 47 48.19 6.97 1.17
C GLY A 47 47.96 5.93 0.06
N GLN A 48 47.61 4.69 0.42
CA GLN A 48 47.31 3.62 -0.54
C GLN A 48 45.80 3.60 -0.80
N GLU A 49 45.40 4.19 -1.93
CA GLU A 49 44.01 4.49 -2.23
C GLU A 49 43.64 4.06 -3.66
N ILE A 50 42.38 3.66 -3.86
CA ILE A 50 41.83 3.37 -5.19
C ILE A 50 40.43 3.94 -5.34
N VAL A 51 40.06 4.19 -6.60
CA VAL A 51 38.70 4.40 -7.05
C VAL A 51 38.52 3.58 -8.32
N GLU A 52 37.53 2.69 -8.34
CA GLU A 52 37.24 1.85 -9.48
C GLU A 52 35.87 2.21 -10.06
N LEU A 53 35.79 2.22 -11.39
CA LEU A 53 34.56 2.44 -12.13
C LEU A 53 34.23 1.21 -12.98
N TYR A 54 32.95 0.98 -13.21
CA TYR A 54 32.44 -0.09 -14.04
C TYR A 54 31.42 0.46 -15.03
N ASN A 55 31.57 0.13 -16.32
CA ASN A 55 30.53 0.41 -17.30
C ASN A 55 29.39 -0.61 -17.14
N ASN A 56 28.37 -0.21 -16.39
CA ASN A 56 27.20 -1.04 -16.07
C ASN A 56 26.17 -1.10 -17.21
N SER A 57 26.52 -0.58 -18.40
CA SER A 57 25.68 -0.60 -19.59
C SER A 57 26.11 -1.69 -20.57
N THR A 58 25.26 -1.94 -21.56
CA THR A 58 25.57 -2.83 -22.70
C THR A 58 26.29 -2.13 -23.85
N ASN A 59 26.58 -0.83 -23.71
CA ASN A 59 27.18 0.00 -24.76
C ASN A 59 28.58 0.47 -24.38
N THR A 60 29.41 0.75 -25.39
CA THR A 60 30.63 1.53 -25.18
C THR A 60 30.29 2.98 -24.83
N ILE A 61 30.93 3.52 -23.78
CA ILE A 61 30.73 4.88 -23.28
C ILE A 61 32.02 5.69 -23.45
N ASP A 62 31.93 6.89 -24.04
CA ASP A 62 33.03 7.85 -24.04
C ASP A 62 33.07 8.61 -22.71
N VAL A 63 34.13 8.40 -21.94
CA VAL A 63 34.34 9.02 -20.62
C VAL A 63 35.32 10.19 -20.69
N SER A 64 35.71 10.61 -21.90
CA SER A 64 36.69 11.67 -22.09
C SER A 64 36.23 12.97 -21.46
N GLY A 65 37.09 13.56 -20.62
CA GLY A 65 36.81 14.81 -19.92
C GLY A 65 35.89 14.68 -18.71
N TRP A 66 35.44 13.48 -18.36
CA TRP A 66 34.73 13.25 -17.10
C TRP A 66 35.69 13.42 -15.92
N LYS A 67 35.20 13.90 -14.79
CA LYS A 67 35.98 14.21 -13.60
C LYS A 67 35.60 13.29 -12.46
N ILE A 68 36.61 12.81 -11.75
CA ILE A 68 36.44 12.11 -10.48
C ILE A 68 36.77 13.08 -9.37
N ILE A 69 35.79 13.35 -8.52
CA ILE A 69 35.87 14.39 -7.51
C ILE A 69 35.58 13.76 -6.16
N PHE A 70 36.51 13.93 -5.22
CA PHE A 70 36.31 13.60 -3.82
C PHE A 70 35.92 14.84 -3.01
N VAL A 71 35.04 14.68 -2.04
CA VAL A 71 34.69 15.71 -1.06
C VAL A 71 34.68 15.09 0.34
N SER A 72 35.45 15.67 1.25
CA SER A 72 35.50 15.24 2.65
C SER A 72 34.21 15.57 3.40
N SER A 73 34.00 14.97 4.57
CA SER A 73 32.89 15.34 5.47
C SER A 73 32.96 16.78 5.99
N SER A 74 34.11 17.46 5.86
CA SER A 74 34.27 18.89 6.15
C SER A 74 33.98 19.80 4.95
N GLY A 75 33.63 19.24 3.79
CA GLY A 75 33.35 19.99 2.55
C GLY A 75 34.59 20.39 1.75
N SER A 76 35.77 19.84 2.07
CA SER A 76 36.97 20.07 1.26
C SER A 76 36.90 19.23 -0.01
N GLN A 77 36.86 19.88 -1.16
CA GLN A 77 36.74 19.25 -2.47
C GLN A 77 38.09 19.12 -3.16
N LYS A 78 38.33 17.98 -3.82
CA LYS A 78 39.51 17.70 -4.63
C LYS A 78 39.10 16.99 -5.91
N GLU A 79 39.51 17.53 -7.05
CA GLU A 79 39.50 16.77 -8.31
C GLU A 79 40.65 15.75 -8.24
N LEU A 80 40.32 14.46 -8.27
CA LEU A 80 41.29 13.37 -8.23
C LEU A 80 41.99 13.22 -9.57
N THR A 81 41.19 13.18 -10.65
CA THR A 81 41.66 13.09 -12.02
C THR A 81 40.57 13.48 -13.02
N THR A 82 40.97 13.72 -14.26
CA THR A 82 40.09 13.82 -15.43
C THR A 82 40.33 12.60 -16.32
N LEU A 83 39.26 11.87 -16.64
CA LEU A 83 39.29 10.66 -17.47
C LEU A 83 39.50 10.98 -18.94
N SER A 84 39.98 9.99 -19.69
CA SER A 84 40.17 10.04 -21.13
C SER A 84 39.85 8.69 -21.76
N GLY A 85 39.36 8.69 -23.01
CA GLY A 85 39.10 7.47 -23.76
C GLY A 85 37.68 6.96 -23.59
N THR A 86 37.49 5.67 -23.89
CA THR A 86 36.19 5.00 -23.89
C THR A 86 36.23 3.78 -23.00
N MET A 87 35.14 3.52 -22.28
CA MET A 87 34.91 2.26 -21.58
C MET A 87 34.00 1.36 -22.41
N LEU A 88 34.44 0.14 -22.74
CA LEU A 88 33.60 -0.90 -23.33
C LEU A 88 32.52 -1.36 -22.34
N ALA A 89 31.47 -1.99 -22.86
CA ALA A 89 30.43 -2.58 -22.03
C ALA A 89 31.04 -3.62 -21.07
N GLY A 90 30.76 -3.49 -19.77
CA GLY A 90 31.32 -4.36 -18.73
C GLY A 90 32.82 -4.17 -18.46
N GLU A 91 33.42 -3.08 -18.95
CA GLU A 91 34.82 -2.76 -18.64
C GLU A 91 34.95 -2.13 -17.25
N VAL A 92 36.03 -2.51 -16.57
CA VAL A 92 36.48 -1.93 -15.30
C VAL A 92 37.59 -0.92 -15.62
N LEU A 93 37.51 0.26 -15.02
CA LEU A 93 38.54 1.29 -15.08
C LEU A 93 39.08 1.52 -13.66
N LEU A 94 40.36 1.22 -13.45
CA LEU A 94 41.01 1.31 -12.15
C LEU A 94 41.85 2.59 -12.03
N LEU A 95 41.50 3.43 -11.06
CA LEU A 95 42.32 4.55 -10.62
C LEU A 95 43.01 4.21 -9.31
N ALA A 96 44.34 4.30 -9.26
CA ALA A 96 45.11 4.00 -8.05
C ALA A 96 46.10 5.12 -7.70
N SER A 97 46.32 5.33 -6.40
CA SER A 97 47.40 6.19 -5.95
C SER A 97 48.76 5.52 -6.18
N PRO A 98 49.84 6.27 -6.50
CA PRO A 98 51.17 5.73 -6.77
C PRO A 98 51.73 4.81 -5.66
N SER A 99 51.34 5.02 -4.41
CA SER A 99 51.79 4.19 -3.29
C SER A 99 51.05 2.85 -3.18
N TYR A 100 49.93 2.65 -3.88
CA TYR A 100 49.18 1.40 -3.85
C TYR A 100 49.97 0.28 -4.58
N PRO A 101 50.17 -0.91 -3.99
CA PRO A 101 51.11 -1.91 -4.49
C PRO A 101 50.55 -2.75 -5.66
N LEU A 102 50.30 -2.10 -6.80
CA LEU A 102 49.84 -2.72 -8.05
C LEU A 102 50.91 -2.64 -9.14
N ALA A 103 50.84 -3.57 -10.10
CA ALA A 103 51.62 -3.45 -11.32
C ALA A 103 51.04 -2.29 -12.17
N ALA A 104 51.91 -1.45 -12.74
CA ALA A 104 51.49 -0.28 -13.51
C ALA A 104 50.60 -0.61 -14.73
N GLU A 105 50.70 -1.84 -15.25
CA GLU A 105 49.90 -2.32 -16.38
C GLU A 105 48.43 -2.62 -16.03
N VAL A 106 48.11 -2.70 -14.74
CA VAL A 106 46.74 -2.95 -14.23
C VAL A 106 46.00 -1.64 -13.95
N VAL A 107 46.72 -0.51 -13.95
CA VAL A 107 46.19 0.79 -13.53
C VAL A 107 45.91 1.65 -14.77
N ASP A 108 44.66 2.04 -14.96
CA ASP A 108 44.22 2.86 -16.10
C ASP A 108 44.46 4.36 -15.88
N GLY A 109 44.53 4.78 -14.61
CA GLY A 109 44.83 6.15 -14.24
C GLY A 109 45.30 6.30 -12.80
N SER A 110 45.82 7.48 -12.46
CA SER A 110 46.36 7.74 -11.12
C SER A 110 45.91 9.06 -10.55
N PHE A 111 45.87 9.14 -9.22
CA PHE A 111 45.67 10.37 -8.45
C PHE A 111 46.68 10.45 -7.29
N ALA A 112 46.81 11.61 -6.65
CA ALA A 112 47.82 11.80 -5.60
C ALA A 112 47.56 10.93 -4.35
N ASP A 113 48.60 10.47 -3.67
CA ASP A 113 48.47 9.77 -2.38
C ASP A 113 47.79 10.64 -1.32
N GLY A 114 46.97 10.02 -0.47
CA GLY A 114 46.29 10.68 0.66
C GLY A 114 45.21 11.67 0.21
N SER A 115 44.56 11.38 -0.92
CA SER A 115 43.48 12.17 -1.48
C SER A 115 42.13 11.89 -0.84
N LEU A 116 41.91 10.66 -0.40
CA LEU A 116 40.65 10.18 0.15
C LEU A 116 40.71 10.21 1.67
N THR A 117 39.55 10.13 2.31
CA THR A 117 39.46 9.97 3.76
C THR A 117 38.38 8.96 4.12
N TYR A 118 38.41 8.46 5.35
CA TYR A 118 37.44 7.47 5.83
C TYR A 118 35.99 7.98 5.91
N ASN A 119 35.73 9.28 5.66
CA ASN A 119 34.39 9.85 5.57
C ASN A 119 34.31 10.87 4.44
N GLY A 120 33.36 10.73 3.53
CA GLY A 120 33.22 11.63 2.40
C GLY A 120 32.40 11.02 1.28
N HIS A 121 32.47 11.62 0.11
CA HIS A 121 31.87 11.07 -1.09
C HIS A 121 32.76 11.26 -2.31
N ILE A 122 32.58 10.38 -3.29
CA ILE A 122 33.13 10.52 -4.63
C ILE A 122 31.96 10.72 -5.59
N MET A 123 32.11 11.65 -6.52
CA MET A 123 31.20 11.83 -7.65
C MET A 123 31.96 11.69 -8.97
N VAL A 124 31.30 11.05 -9.93
CA VAL A 124 31.70 11.03 -11.34
C VAL A 124 30.89 12.13 -12.03
N GLN A 125 31.56 13.11 -12.61
CA GLN A 125 30.92 14.26 -13.25
C GLN A 125 31.30 14.38 -14.72
N ASP A 126 30.32 14.52 -15.61
CA ASP A 126 30.58 14.71 -17.03
C ASP A 126 31.03 16.15 -17.37
N GLN A 127 31.31 16.42 -18.65
CA GLN A 127 31.72 17.74 -19.14
C GLN A 127 30.63 18.82 -18.99
N SER A 128 29.36 18.41 -18.86
CA SER A 128 28.19 19.28 -18.67
C SER A 128 27.88 19.51 -17.18
N LEU A 129 28.77 19.07 -16.29
CA LEU A 129 28.62 19.12 -14.83
C LEU A 129 27.48 18.25 -14.28
N GLN A 130 26.96 17.30 -15.06
CA GLN A 130 26.01 16.31 -14.58
C GLN A 130 26.75 15.24 -13.77
N ILE A 131 26.18 14.89 -12.63
CA ILE A 131 26.65 13.76 -11.82
C ILE A 131 26.13 12.49 -12.50
N ILE A 132 27.06 11.65 -12.94
CA ILE A 132 26.77 10.35 -13.56
C ILE A 132 26.53 9.29 -12.49
N ASP A 133 27.35 9.31 -11.44
CA ASP A 133 27.21 8.44 -10.27
C ASP A 133 27.84 9.13 -9.05
N ILE A 134 27.36 8.81 -7.85
CA ILE A 134 27.89 9.30 -6.59
C ILE A 134 27.75 8.25 -5.49
N VAL A 135 28.85 8.01 -4.76
CA VAL A 135 28.84 7.22 -3.54
C VAL A 135 29.29 8.07 -2.35
N GLY A 136 28.42 8.19 -1.34
CA GLY A 136 28.75 8.80 -0.06
C GLY A 136 28.78 7.80 1.08
N TRP A 137 29.80 7.87 1.92
CA TRP A 137 30.00 6.97 3.05
C TRP A 137 30.24 7.71 4.37
N GLY A 138 29.78 7.11 5.46
CA GLY A 138 29.87 7.68 6.81
C GLY A 138 29.17 9.04 6.89
N SER A 139 29.91 10.07 7.29
CA SER A 139 29.40 11.44 7.43
C SER A 139 29.45 12.28 6.13
N ALA A 140 29.23 11.64 4.99
CA ALA A 140 29.22 12.30 3.69
C ALA A 140 28.18 13.44 3.62
N LEU A 141 28.55 14.54 2.96
CA LEU A 141 27.65 15.68 2.74
C LEU A 141 26.67 15.48 1.56
N SER A 142 26.95 14.51 0.68
CA SER A 142 26.10 14.16 -0.46
C SER A 142 26.24 12.66 -0.74
N TYR A 143 25.13 12.06 -1.17
CA TYR A 143 24.94 10.63 -1.40
C TYR A 143 23.61 10.44 -2.15
N GLU A 144 23.44 9.29 -2.75
CA GLU A 144 22.13 8.83 -3.24
C GLU A 144 21.38 8.12 -2.12
N GLY A 145 20.10 8.47 -1.92
CA GLY A 145 19.23 7.86 -0.91
C GLY A 145 19.73 8.04 0.53
N ALA A 146 20.61 7.15 0.97
CA ALA A 146 21.29 7.21 2.27
C ALA A 146 22.77 6.83 2.11
N PRO A 147 23.68 7.39 2.95
CA PRO A 147 25.10 7.06 2.87
C PRO A 147 25.35 5.61 3.29
N THR A 148 26.37 5.01 2.72
CA THR A 148 26.84 3.68 3.11
C THR A 148 27.78 3.73 4.33
N ALA A 149 28.17 2.57 4.84
CA ALA A 149 28.95 2.43 6.06
C ALA A 149 30.32 3.12 5.97
N THR A 150 30.83 3.61 7.11
CA THR A 150 32.14 4.26 7.19
C THR A 150 33.27 3.31 6.79
N LEU A 151 34.17 3.80 5.93
CA LEU A 151 35.39 3.08 5.56
C LEU A 151 36.40 3.04 6.70
N SER A 152 37.28 2.02 6.69
CA SER A 152 38.42 1.94 7.60
C SER A 152 39.64 1.35 6.88
N GLY A 153 40.83 1.54 7.45
CA GLY A 153 42.07 1.14 6.79
C GLY A 153 42.12 -0.35 6.45
N GLY A 154 42.42 -0.65 5.18
CA GLY A 154 42.51 -2.02 4.67
C GLY A 154 41.17 -2.65 4.30
N LYS A 155 40.12 -1.84 4.19
CA LYS A 155 38.80 -2.25 3.72
C LYS A 155 38.45 -1.55 2.42
N ALA A 156 37.59 -2.17 1.65
CA ALA A 156 37.01 -1.60 0.45
C ALA A 156 35.53 -1.30 0.68
N LEU A 157 35.05 -0.26 0.05
CA LEU A 157 33.63 -0.03 -0.14
C LEU A 157 33.30 -0.57 -1.53
N GLU A 158 32.52 -1.63 -1.57
CA GLU A 158 32.27 -2.42 -2.77
C GLU A 158 30.79 -2.37 -3.12
N ARG A 159 30.47 -2.17 -4.40
CA ARG A 159 29.09 -2.20 -4.89
C ARG A 159 28.65 -3.65 -5.10
N TYR A 160 27.46 -4.02 -4.62
CA TYR A 160 26.92 -5.35 -4.80
C TYR A 160 26.73 -5.68 -6.28
N ALA A 161 27.06 -6.92 -6.65
CA ALA A 161 26.64 -7.48 -7.92
C ALA A 161 25.14 -7.76 -7.91
N GLY A 162 24.48 -7.46 -9.05
CA GLY A 162 23.08 -7.78 -9.27
C GLY A 162 22.84 -9.28 -9.40
N CYS A 163 21.57 -9.67 -9.44
CA CYS A 163 21.20 -11.08 -9.67
C CYS A 163 21.39 -11.50 -11.14
N GLU A 164 21.52 -10.53 -12.05
CA GLU A 164 21.98 -10.70 -13.43
C GLU A 164 23.36 -10.04 -13.62
N ALA A 165 23.89 -10.05 -14.86
CA ALA A 165 25.15 -9.38 -15.17
C ALA A 165 25.05 -7.86 -14.92
N GLY A 166 25.93 -7.33 -14.06
CA GLY A 166 25.99 -5.92 -13.71
C GLY A 166 26.07 -5.68 -12.20
N LEU A 167 26.21 -4.42 -11.83
CA LEU A 167 26.20 -3.97 -10.44
C LEU A 167 24.86 -3.33 -10.07
N ILE A 168 24.48 -3.41 -8.79
CA ILE A 168 23.25 -2.83 -8.27
C ILE A 168 23.39 -1.32 -8.14
N ASP A 169 22.44 -0.58 -8.72
CA ASP A 169 22.37 0.87 -8.67
C ASP A 169 20.92 1.32 -8.43
N THR A 170 20.48 1.26 -7.17
CA THR A 170 19.09 1.58 -6.77
C THR A 170 18.87 3.07 -6.55
N GLY A 171 19.92 3.89 -6.69
CA GLY A 171 19.91 5.27 -6.22
C GLY A 171 19.89 5.36 -4.70
N ASN A 172 20.45 4.37 -4.00
CA ASN A 172 20.62 4.39 -2.56
C ASN A 172 21.91 3.70 -2.14
N ASN A 173 22.94 4.50 -1.81
CA ASN A 173 24.28 3.96 -1.54
C ASN A 173 24.31 2.94 -0.39
N SER A 174 23.46 3.09 0.63
CA SER A 174 23.37 2.12 1.74
C SER A 174 22.82 0.75 1.35
N GLN A 175 22.11 0.66 0.21
CA GLN A 175 21.57 -0.58 -0.34
C GLN A 175 22.45 -1.17 -1.43
N ASP A 176 23.22 -0.32 -2.10
CA ASP A 176 24.05 -0.67 -3.25
C ASP A 176 25.47 -1.08 -2.83
N PHE A 177 25.97 -0.61 -1.68
CA PHE A 177 27.34 -0.87 -1.25
C PHE A 177 27.44 -1.62 0.09
N PHE A 178 28.54 -2.34 0.26
CA PHE A 178 28.97 -2.96 1.51
C PHE A 178 30.47 -2.75 1.76
N VAL A 179 30.92 -3.05 2.98
CA VAL A 179 32.34 -2.96 3.33
C VAL A 179 32.99 -4.34 3.20
N ASP A 180 33.79 -4.52 2.16
CA ASP A 180 34.58 -5.73 1.98
C ASP A 180 35.82 -5.69 2.90
N GLN A 181 36.15 -6.87 3.42
CA GLN A 181 37.34 -7.11 4.20
C GLN A 181 38.62 -7.13 3.37
N VAL A 182 38.52 -7.39 2.07
CA VAL A 182 39.64 -7.53 1.14
C VAL A 182 39.35 -6.73 -0.13
N PRO A 183 40.13 -5.67 -0.43
CA PRO A 183 40.02 -4.98 -1.70
C PRO A 183 40.29 -5.86 -2.92
N THR A 184 39.63 -5.58 -4.04
CA THR A 184 39.70 -6.36 -5.29
C THR A 184 40.08 -5.49 -6.51
N PRO A 185 41.18 -4.71 -6.42
CA PRO A 185 41.53 -3.73 -7.45
C PRO A 185 41.70 -4.36 -8.84
N GLY A 186 40.98 -3.81 -9.83
CA GLY A 186 41.04 -4.21 -11.23
C GLY A 186 40.26 -5.49 -11.52
N VAL A 187 39.49 -6.00 -10.55
CA VAL A 187 38.64 -7.17 -10.69
C VAL A 187 37.27 -6.84 -10.13
N LEU A 188 36.25 -6.88 -10.99
CA LEU A 188 34.87 -6.69 -10.56
C LEU A 188 34.49 -7.72 -9.50
N ALA A 189 34.22 -7.28 -8.26
CA ALA A 189 33.78 -8.18 -7.22
C ALA A 189 32.35 -8.63 -7.51
N LEU A 190 32.16 -9.92 -7.72
CA LEU A 190 30.84 -10.50 -7.96
C LEU A 190 30.16 -10.94 -6.66
N GLN A 191 30.36 -10.18 -5.57
CA GLN A 191 29.61 -10.42 -4.35
C GLN A 191 28.16 -10.02 -4.59
N THR A 192 27.34 -11.03 -4.87
CA THR A 192 25.90 -10.87 -4.98
C THR A 192 25.33 -10.55 -3.61
N LYS A 193 24.41 -9.57 -3.53
CA LYS A 193 23.64 -9.32 -2.29
C LYS A 193 22.98 -10.63 -1.86
N ALA A 194 22.84 -10.88 -0.55
CA ALA A 194 22.29 -12.16 -0.04
C ALA A 194 20.92 -12.50 -0.65
N SER A 195 20.17 -11.48 -1.06
CA SER A 195 18.90 -11.56 -1.80
C SER A 195 18.99 -12.17 -3.21
N CYS A 196 20.21 -12.31 -3.76
CA CYS A 196 20.49 -12.99 -5.04
C CYS A 196 21.05 -14.41 -4.86
N ALA A 197 21.43 -14.81 -3.63
CA ALA A 197 21.98 -16.15 -3.35
C ALA A 197 20.89 -17.23 -3.22
N ALA A 198 19.62 -16.84 -3.29
CA ALA A 198 18.46 -17.73 -3.28
C ALA A 198 17.33 -17.05 -4.08
N GLY A 199 17.04 -17.56 -5.29
CA GLY A 199 15.90 -17.20 -6.16
C GLY A 199 15.22 -15.82 -6.00
N GLY A 200 15.50 -14.91 -6.94
CA GLY A 200 14.57 -13.85 -7.37
C GLY A 200 14.15 -12.80 -6.33
N THR A 201 14.85 -11.67 -6.29
CA THR A 201 14.33 -10.41 -5.71
C THR A 201 13.33 -9.73 -6.64
N ASP A 202 12.12 -10.28 -6.65
CA ASP A 202 10.87 -9.53 -6.81
C ASP A 202 9.75 -10.45 -6.32
N CYS A 203 8.94 -9.99 -5.37
CA CYS A 203 7.77 -10.74 -4.93
C CYS A 203 6.65 -10.75 -5.99
N SER A 204 6.90 -10.32 -7.24
CA SER A 204 5.94 -10.43 -8.35
C SER A 204 5.52 -11.85 -8.70
N VAL A 205 6.34 -12.84 -8.34
CA VAL A 205 5.96 -14.25 -8.46
C VAL A 205 5.15 -14.75 -7.27
N VAL A 206 5.18 -14.03 -6.14
CA VAL A 206 4.46 -14.36 -4.92
C VAL A 206 3.02 -13.87 -5.05
N ILE A 207 2.08 -14.71 -4.66
CA ILE A 207 0.66 -14.39 -4.71
C ILE A 207 0.08 -14.32 -3.29
N ILE A 208 -0.96 -13.51 -3.12
CA ILE A 208 -1.83 -13.63 -1.95
C ILE A 208 -2.72 -14.87 -2.19
N SER A 209 -2.64 -15.86 -1.31
CA SER A 209 -3.34 -17.14 -1.45
C SER A 209 -4.63 -17.24 -0.63
N GLU A 210 -4.65 -16.64 0.56
CA GLU A 210 -5.74 -16.74 1.51
C GLU A 210 -5.84 -15.48 2.37
N VAL A 211 -7.05 -15.07 2.72
CA VAL A 211 -7.30 -14.10 3.79
C VAL A 211 -8.40 -14.58 4.72
N LEU A 212 -8.19 -14.41 6.02
CA LEU A 212 -9.20 -14.65 7.04
C LEU A 212 -9.51 -13.34 7.77
N PRO A 213 -10.56 -12.60 7.36
CA PRO A 213 -10.90 -11.31 7.95
C PRO A 213 -11.80 -11.40 9.19
N ASN A 214 -12.29 -12.59 9.55
CA ASN A 214 -13.22 -12.75 10.66
C ASN A 214 -13.04 -14.11 11.38
N PRO A 215 -11.90 -14.34 12.05
CA PRO A 215 -11.67 -15.55 12.85
C PRO A 215 -12.62 -15.60 14.05
N ALA A 216 -13.07 -16.78 14.47
CA ALA A 216 -13.85 -16.92 15.70
C ALA A 216 -12.97 -16.79 16.94
N GLY A 217 -13.44 -16.03 17.93
CA GLY A 217 -12.75 -15.84 19.21
C GLY A 217 -12.64 -14.37 19.59
N SER A 218 -11.65 -14.01 20.42
CA SER A 218 -11.35 -12.58 20.63
C SER A 218 -10.80 -12.00 19.34
N ASP A 219 -11.38 -10.88 18.88
CA ASP A 219 -11.14 -10.18 17.61
C ASP A 219 -9.71 -9.56 17.46
N THR A 220 -8.69 -10.14 18.09
CA THR A 220 -7.32 -9.62 18.06
C THR A 220 -6.31 -10.75 17.90
N GLY A 221 -5.50 -10.68 16.85
CA GLY A 221 -4.32 -11.53 16.67
C GLY A 221 -4.52 -12.79 15.81
N ASN A 222 -5.72 -13.04 15.30
CA ASN A 222 -6.07 -14.25 14.54
C ASN A 222 -6.46 -13.96 13.08
N GLU A 223 -6.58 -12.69 12.69
CA GLU A 223 -6.81 -12.33 11.30
C GLU A 223 -5.51 -12.54 10.54
N PHE A 224 -5.54 -13.01 9.30
CA PHE A 224 -4.32 -13.18 8.55
C PHE A 224 -4.48 -12.92 7.06
N ILE A 225 -3.34 -12.57 6.47
CA ILE A 225 -3.10 -12.54 5.03
C ILE A 225 -2.03 -13.59 4.75
N GLU A 226 -2.27 -14.49 3.82
CA GLU A 226 -1.34 -15.55 3.44
C GLU A 226 -0.70 -15.26 2.09
N LEU A 227 0.61 -15.50 2.02
CA LEU A 227 1.38 -15.46 0.78
C LEU A 227 1.80 -16.87 0.38
N HIS A 228 1.83 -17.12 -0.93
CA HIS A 228 2.31 -18.36 -1.52
C HIS A 228 3.39 -18.08 -2.56
N ASN A 229 4.51 -18.82 -2.47
CA ASN A 229 5.53 -18.87 -3.49
C ASN A 229 5.28 -20.05 -4.45
N PRO A 230 4.69 -19.84 -5.64
CA PRO A 230 4.38 -20.91 -6.59
C PRO A 230 5.62 -21.45 -7.32
N THR A 231 6.80 -20.85 -7.10
CA THR A 231 8.02 -21.21 -7.84
C THR A 231 8.75 -22.37 -7.17
N THR A 232 9.70 -22.95 -7.89
CA THR A 232 10.57 -24.01 -7.38
C THR A 232 11.84 -23.49 -6.70
N ALA A 233 11.92 -22.18 -6.45
CA ALA A 233 13.05 -21.54 -5.78
C ALA A 233 12.53 -20.73 -4.59
N PRO A 234 13.30 -20.57 -3.50
CA PRO A 234 12.96 -19.61 -2.45
C PRO A 234 12.87 -18.19 -3.03
N VAL A 235 12.06 -17.32 -2.41
CA VAL A 235 11.87 -15.91 -2.76
C VAL A 235 12.10 -15.05 -1.51
N ASP A 236 12.91 -14.00 -1.62
CA ASP A 236 13.09 -13.00 -0.56
C ASP A 236 12.00 -11.92 -0.66
N LEU A 237 11.30 -11.67 0.44
CA LEU A 237 10.26 -10.64 0.54
C LEU A 237 10.83 -9.26 0.92
N TYR A 238 12.13 -9.12 1.13
CA TYR A 238 12.74 -7.82 1.44
C TYR A 238 12.45 -6.78 0.34
N GLY A 239 12.01 -5.59 0.75
CA GLY A 239 11.57 -4.54 -0.17
C GLY A 239 10.10 -4.65 -0.60
N CYS A 240 9.44 -5.77 -0.30
CA CYS A 240 8.00 -5.90 -0.48
C CYS A 240 7.22 -5.42 0.75
N SER A 241 5.95 -5.07 0.54
CA SER A 241 5.02 -4.69 1.62
C SER A 241 3.62 -5.24 1.39
N LEU A 242 2.94 -5.61 2.47
CA LEU A 242 1.48 -5.77 2.47
C LEU A 242 0.84 -4.40 2.74
N VAL A 243 -0.15 -4.04 1.93
CA VAL A 243 -0.85 -2.76 2.01
C VAL A 243 -2.34 -3.02 2.16
N LEU A 244 -2.95 -2.33 3.13
CA LEU A 244 -4.38 -2.32 3.38
C LEU A 244 -4.84 -0.88 3.62
N GLY A 245 -5.42 -0.26 2.60
CA GLY A 245 -5.80 1.15 2.67
C GLY A 245 -4.57 2.05 2.84
N SER A 246 -4.45 2.72 3.99
CA SER A 246 -3.27 3.55 4.34
C SER A 246 -2.23 2.80 5.18
N ASP A 247 -2.57 1.60 5.67
CA ASP A 247 -1.70 0.83 6.54
C ASP A 247 -0.75 -0.03 5.71
N VAL A 248 0.51 -0.07 6.13
CA VAL A 248 1.61 -0.70 5.39
C VAL A 248 2.43 -1.55 6.34
N PHE A 249 2.61 -2.83 6.00
CA PHE A 249 3.52 -3.74 6.66
C PHE A 249 4.68 -4.07 5.72
N ALA A 250 5.88 -3.56 6.03
CA ALA A 250 7.09 -3.85 5.26
C ALA A 250 7.80 -5.09 5.81
N PHE A 251 8.23 -5.99 4.93
CA PHE A 251 8.96 -7.18 5.34
C PHE A 251 10.39 -6.84 5.77
N ALA A 252 10.84 -7.46 6.86
CA ALA A 252 12.20 -7.30 7.36
C ALA A 252 13.22 -8.01 6.43
N PRO A 253 14.48 -7.54 6.37
CA PRO A 253 15.55 -8.25 5.67
C PRO A 253 15.65 -9.72 6.11
N GLY A 254 15.82 -10.64 5.16
CA GLY A 254 15.92 -12.08 5.43
C GLY A 254 14.58 -12.79 5.62
N THR A 255 13.46 -12.14 5.29
CA THR A 255 12.15 -12.80 5.25
C THR A 255 12.04 -13.61 3.95
N ILE A 256 12.46 -14.87 4.02
CA ILE A 256 12.42 -15.79 2.88
C ILE A 256 11.13 -16.60 2.91
N LEU A 257 10.56 -16.80 1.71
CA LEU A 257 9.47 -17.71 1.41
C LEU A 257 10.04 -18.84 0.55
N GLU A 258 10.20 -20.04 1.11
CA GLU A 258 10.79 -21.20 0.46
C GLU A 258 9.99 -21.64 -0.78
N ALA A 259 10.60 -22.47 -1.63
CA ALA A 259 9.95 -23.00 -2.83
C ALA A 259 8.64 -23.72 -2.48
N GLY A 260 7.51 -23.29 -3.07
CA GLY A 260 6.19 -23.85 -2.79
C GLY A 260 5.61 -23.50 -1.40
N GLU A 261 6.27 -22.65 -0.61
CA GLU A 261 5.83 -22.32 0.75
C GLU A 261 4.56 -21.46 0.73
N TYR A 262 3.63 -21.80 1.62
CA TYR A 262 2.51 -20.98 2.06
C TYR A 262 2.85 -20.41 3.43
N LYS A 263 2.60 -19.12 3.65
CA LYS A 263 2.94 -18.46 4.93
C LYS A 263 1.91 -17.41 5.32
N ALA A 264 1.30 -17.63 6.48
CA ALA A 264 0.30 -16.73 7.04
C ALA A 264 0.94 -15.61 7.88
N PHE A 265 0.56 -14.37 7.58
CA PHE A 265 0.96 -13.16 8.31
C PHE A 265 -0.24 -12.62 9.09
N TYR A 266 -0.19 -12.79 10.41
CA TYR A 266 -1.28 -12.44 11.32
C TYR A 266 -1.29 -10.95 11.67
N ASP A 267 -2.47 -10.37 11.87
CA ASP A 267 -2.71 -9.00 12.34
C ASP A 267 -1.94 -8.66 13.63
N GLY A 268 -1.79 -9.62 14.54
CA GLY A 268 -0.98 -9.46 15.75
C GLY A 268 0.52 -9.21 15.49
N THR A 269 1.00 -9.57 14.30
CA THR A 269 2.39 -9.33 13.85
C THR A 269 2.46 -8.16 12.88
N THR A 270 1.53 -8.08 11.92
CA THR A 270 1.56 -7.10 10.84
C THR A 270 1.00 -5.74 11.24
N GLY A 271 0.09 -5.71 12.22
CA GLY A 271 -0.72 -4.54 12.54
C GLY A 271 -1.81 -4.24 11.51
N LEU A 272 -2.01 -5.11 10.51
CA LEU A 272 -3.04 -4.95 9.48
C LEU A 272 -4.34 -5.60 9.94
N THR A 273 -5.35 -4.79 10.29
CA THR A 273 -6.68 -5.27 10.69
C THR A 273 -7.62 -5.29 9.48
N LEU A 274 -8.12 -6.48 9.13
CA LEU A 274 -8.94 -6.70 7.93
C LEU A 274 -10.40 -6.28 8.16
N PRO A 275 -11.00 -5.40 7.32
CA PRO A 275 -12.43 -5.08 7.46
C PRO A 275 -13.37 -6.28 7.25
N ASN A 276 -14.17 -6.63 8.27
CA ASN A 276 -15.08 -7.78 8.22
C ASN A 276 -16.36 -7.46 7.42
N SER A 277 -17.06 -6.37 7.78
CA SER A 277 -18.39 -6.05 7.21
C SER A 277 -18.35 -5.38 5.84
N ALA A 278 -17.32 -4.57 5.57
CA ALA A 278 -17.20 -3.81 4.32
C ALA A 278 -16.46 -4.59 3.23
N GLY A 279 -15.66 -5.60 3.61
CA GLY A 279 -14.67 -6.20 2.72
C GLY A 279 -13.45 -5.30 2.59
N GLY A 280 -12.42 -5.80 1.93
CA GLY A 280 -11.14 -5.11 1.84
C GLY A 280 -10.42 -5.36 0.53
N THR A 281 -9.44 -4.48 0.27
CA THR A 281 -8.46 -4.65 -0.80
C THR A 281 -7.09 -4.78 -0.14
N VAL A 282 -6.44 -5.91 -0.37
CA VAL A 282 -5.08 -6.17 0.09
C VAL A 282 -4.17 -6.15 -1.13
N SER A 283 -3.09 -5.38 -1.05
CA SER A 283 -2.04 -5.39 -2.07
C SER A 283 -0.74 -5.97 -1.51
N LEU A 284 -0.03 -6.75 -2.30
CA LEU A 284 1.39 -7.04 -2.11
C LEU A 284 2.16 -6.18 -3.12
N VAL A 285 2.97 -5.25 -2.62
CA VAL A 285 3.66 -4.25 -3.44
C VAL A 285 5.18 -4.39 -3.34
N SER A 286 5.86 -4.17 -4.46
CA SER A 286 7.29 -3.90 -4.58
C SER A 286 7.48 -2.61 -5.40
N ASP A 287 8.74 -2.19 -5.63
CA ASP A 287 9.03 -1.02 -6.46
C ASP A 287 8.64 -1.22 -7.95
N THR A 288 8.40 -2.47 -8.37
CA THR A 288 8.15 -2.82 -9.77
C THR A 288 6.83 -3.57 -10.01
N HIS A 289 6.18 -4.06 -8.94
CA HIS A 289 4.99 -4.88 -9.03
C HIS A 289 3.97 -4.55 -7.94
N GLU A 290 2.69 -4.68 -8.29
CA GLU A 290 1.58 -4.65 -7.34
C GLU A 290 0.62 -5.80 -7.66
N TYR A 291 0.49 -6.75 -6.73
CA TYR A 291 -0.52 -7.79 -6.76
C TYR A 291 -1.69 -7.34 -5.89
N ILE A 292 -2.89 -7.22 -6.47
CA ILE A 292 -4.09 -6.75 -5.78
C ILE A 292 -5.09 -7.88 -5.64
N MET A 293 -5.63 -8.06 -4.44
CA MET A 293 -6.73 -8.96 -4.15
C MET A 293 -7.86 -8.22 -3.42
N GLN A 294 -9.09 -8.53 -3.79
CA GLN A 294 -10.30 -8.01 -3.13
C GLN A 294 -11.11 -9.17 -2.55
N TYR A 295 -11.52 -9.03 -1.29
CA TYR A 295 -12.41 -9.98 -0.63
C TYR A 295 -13.73 -9.29 -0.23
N PRO A 296 -14.86 -10.02 -0.29
CA PRO A 296 -16.17 -9.44 -0.02
C PRO A 296 -16.37 -9.17 1.48
N GLY A 297 -17.18 -8.16 1.79
CA GLY A 297 -17.66 -7.93 3.14
C GLY A 297 -18.76 -8.91 3.56
N GLY A 298 -18.92 -9.08 4.86
CA GLY A 298 -19.99 -9.92 5.44
C GLY A 298 -19.70 -11.41 5.35
N LEU A 299 -18.43 -11.81 5.22
CA LEU A 299 -18.01 -13.20 5.42
C LEU A 299 -18.35 -13.61 6.86
N ALA A 300 -19.00 -14.78 7.00
CA ALA A 300 -19.34 -15.33 8.30
C ALA A 300 -18.06 -15.67 9.08
N ASP A 301 -18.19 -15.83 10.40
CA ASP A 301 -17.07 -16.21 11.27
C ASP A 301 -16.40 -17.50 10.76
N ASN A 302 -15.07 -17.52 10.79
CA ASN A 302 -14.21 -18.59 10.26
C ASN A 302 -14.34 -18.88 8.76
N ILE A 303 -14.91 -17.95 7.97
CA ILE A 303 -14.86 -18.06 6.51
C ILE A 303 -13.63 -17.32 5.99
N ALA A 304 -12.69 -18.08 5.45
CA ALA A 304 -11.56 -17.55 4.70
C ALA A 304 -11.94 -17.36 3.22
N TRP A 305 -11.30 -16.39 2.59
CA TRP A 305 -11.36 -16.17 1.16
C TRP A 305 -10.07 -16.71 0.56
N VAL A 306 -10.17 -17.76 -0.27
CA VAL A 306 -9.02 -18.49 -0.81
C VAL A 306 -9.01 -18.47 -2.33
N VAL A 307 -7.82 -18.51 -2.94
CA VAL A 307 -7.65 -18.73 -4.38
C VAL A 307 -7.27 -20.17 -4.67
N ILE A 308 -8.01 -20.83 -5.56
CA ILE A 308 -7.71 -22.18 -6.08
C ILE A 308 -8.01 -22.16 -7.57
N ASP A 309 -7.07 -22.64 -8.38
CA ASP A 309 -7.14 -22.60 -9.85
C ASP A 309 -7.50 -21.20 -10.39
N ASP A 310 -6.85 -20.17 -9.83
CA ASP A 310 -7.07 -18.74 -10.13
C ASP A 310 -8.49 -18.21 -9.83
N VAL A 311 -9.30 -18.97 -9.07
CA VAL A 311 -10.65 -18.57 -8.68
C VAL A 311 -10.71 -18.33 -7.17
N TRP A 312 -11.02 -17.09 -6.82
CA TRP A 312 -11.31 -16.68 -5.45
C TRP A 312 -12.69 -17.17 -4.99
N GLN A 313 -12.73 -17.81 -3.83
CA GLN A 313 -13.95 -18.41 -3.29
C GLN A 313 -13.90 -18.54 -1.75
N PRO A 314 -15.05 -18.61 -1.07
CA PRO A 314 -15.08 -18.77 0.36
C PRO A 314 -14.85 -20.25 0.75
N THR A 315 -14.11 -20.46 1.84
CA THR A 315 -13.95 -21.76 2.50
C THR A 315 -14.16 -21.61 3.99
N SER A 316 -14.74 -22.63 4.63
CA SER A 316 -14.90 -22.67 6.10
C SER A 316 -13.74 -23.37 6.81
N GLN A 317 -12.77 -23.83 6.05
CA GLN A 317 -11.54 -24.42 6.58
C GLN A 317 -10.40 -23.52 6.14
N ALA A 318 -10.00 -22.62 7.04
CA ALA A 318 -8.81 -21.82 6.82
C ALA A 318 -7.56 -22.71 6.85
N THR A 319 -6.57 -22.39 6.03
CA THR A 319 -5.36 -23.21 5.80
C THR A 319 -4.06 -22.44 6.05
N PRO A 320 -3.90 -21.80 7.22
CA PRO A 320 -2.73 -20.96 7.46
C PRO A 320 -1.43 -21.77 7.36
N SER A 321 -0.56 -21.31 6.48
CA SER A 321 0.75 -21.88 6.14
C SER A 321 0.69 -23.29 5.54
N GLU A 322 -0.44 -23.66 4.94
CA GLU A 322 -0.67 -24.94 4.27
C GLU A 322 -1.34 -24.71 2.92
N THR A 323 -1.37 -25.73 2.05
CA THR A 323 -2.06 -25.59 0.76
C THR A 323 -3.57 -25.38 0.93
N ASN A 324 -4.11 -24.39 0.22
CA ASN A 324 -5.54 -24.07 0.19
C ASN A 324 -6.43 -25.30 -0.08
N VAL A 325 -7.49 -25.46 0.72
CA VAL A 325 -8.54 -26.46 0.49
C VAL A 325 -9.94 -25.83 0.48
N ILE A 326 -10.81 -26.37 -0.37
CA ILE A 326 -12.23 -26.02 -0.35
C ILE A 326 -12.94 -26.94 0.63
N GLN A 327 -13.46 -26.38 1.71
CA GLN A 327 -14.61 -26.92 2.40
C GLN A 327 -15.70 -25.86 2.41
N ILE A 328 -16.71 -26.05 1.57
CA ILE A 328 -17.92 -25.25 1.63
C ILE A 328 -18.81 -25.95 2.65
N VAL A 329 -19.00 -25.38 3.84
CA VAL A 329 -20.20 -25.76 4.60
C VAL A 329 -21.37 -25.31 3.75
N ALA A 330 -22.11 -26.27 3.21
CA ALA A 330 -23.41 -25.99 2.63
C ALA A 330 -24.17 -25.09 3.63
N ALA A 331 -24.68 -23.96 3.15
CA ALA A 331 -25.43 -23.01 3.96
C ALA A 331 -26.43 -23.77 4.84
N GLY A 332 -26.13 -23.88 6.13
CA GLY A 332 -26.98 -24.59 7.08
C GLY A 332 -26.34 -25.60 8.05
N GLN A 333 -25.03 -25.65 8.30
CA GLN A 333 -24.53 -26.43 9.46
C GLN A 333 -23.35 -25.79 10.19
N GLY A 334 -23.65 -24.81 11.04
CA GLY A 334 -22.79 -24.44 12.17
C GLY A 334 -23.63 -24.40 13.43
N ALA A 335 -23.69 -25.51 14.16
CA ALA A 335 -24.05 -25.55 15.57
C ALA A 335 -23.71 -26.92 16.12
N ASP A 336 -22.58 -26.99 16.82
CA ASP A 336 -22.26 -27.92 17.91
C ASP A 336 -22.40 -29.42 17.66
N GLU A 337 -21.66 -30.21 18.41
CA GLU A 337 -22.03 -31.60 18.66
C GLU A 337 -23.36 -31.59 19.42
N LEU A 338 -24.46 -31.51 18.68
CA LEU A 338 -25.79 -31.40 19.23
C LEU A 338 -26.16 -32.74 19.87
N GLU A 339 -26.17 -32.79 21.20
CA GLU A 339 -26.64 -33.94 22.01
C GLU A 339 -27.87 -34.60 21.37
N ALA A 340 -27.91 -35.94 21.39
CA ALA A 340 -29.03 -36.70 20.87
C ALA A 340 -30.35 -36.19 21.48
N CYS A 341 -31.37 -36.00 20.64
CA CYS A 341 -32.67 -35.60 21.14
C CYS A 341 -33.18 -36.65 22.16
N PRO A 342 -33.80 -36.23 23.28
CA PRO A 342 -34.40 -37.16 24.25
C PRO A 342 -35.37 -38.12 23.57
N GLU A 343 -35.53 -39.33 24.14
CA GLU A 343 -36.48 -40.33 23.63
C GLU A 343 -37.85 -39.72 23.30
N GLY A 344 -38.37 -40.03 22.11
CA GLY A 344 -39.64 -39.49 21.61
C GLY A 344 -39.54 -38.12 20.92
N LYS A 345 -38.33 -37.60 20.66
CA LYS A 345 -38.12 -36.36 19.88
C LYS A 345 -37.16 -36.58 18.70
N TYR A 346 -37.43 -35.96 17.56
CA TYR A 346 -36.55 -35.92 16.39
C TYR A 346 -35.99 -34.52 16.18
N ARG A 347 -34.79 -34.43 15.61
CA ARG A 347 -34.16 -33.14 15.28
C ARG A 347 -34.79 -32.61 13.98
N ASN A 348 -35.39 -31.42 14.03
CA ASN A 348 -35.89 -30.77 12.82
C ASN A 348 -34.70 -30.36 11.93
N PRO A 349 -34.56 -30.88 10.70
CA PRO A 349 -33.42 -30.60 9.84
C PRO A 349 -33.31 -29.13 9.40
N GLU A 350 -34.40 -28.37 9.39
CA GLU A 350 -34.38 -26.94 8.97
C GLU A 350 -34.04 -25.97 10.10
N THR A 351 -34.31 -26.34 11.36
CA THR A 351 -34.19 -25.41 12.51
C THR A 351 -33.27 -25.91 13.61
N ASN A 352 -32.68 -27.11 13.47
CA ASN A 352 -31.80 -27.77 14.45
C ASN A 352 -32.34 -27.85 15.90
N ARG A 353 -33.66 -27.83 16.09
CA ARG A 353 -34.33 -27.98 17.40
C ARG A 353 -35.01 -29.35 17.51
N CYS A 354 -34.95 -29.99 18.68
CA CYS A 354 -35.66 -31.24 18.96
C CYS A 354 -37.18 -31.00 19.01
N LYS A 355 -37.92 -31.58 18.06
CA LYS A 355 -39.38 -31.62 18.04
C LYS A 355 -39.87 -32.98 18.50
N THR A 356 -41.01 -33.02 19.17
CA THR A 356 -41.68 -34.28 19.52
C THR A 356 -41.99 -35.07 18.24
N ILE A 357 -41.61 -36.35 18.22
CA ILE A 357 -42.07 -37.28 17.20
C ILE A 357 -43.55 -37.47 17.47
N GLU A 358 -44.39 -36.83 16.66
CA GLU A 358 -45.81 -37.16 16.65
C GLU A 358 -45.91 -38.58 16.11
N SER A 359 -45.98 -39.54 17.04
CA SER A 359 -46.32 -40.93 16.72
C SER A 359 -47.65 -40.92 15.99
N ASN A 360 -47.63 -41.38 14.74
CA ASN A 360 -48.82 -41.55 13.93
C ASN A 360 -49.54 -42.87 14.26
N GLU A 361 -49.46 -43.34 15.52
CA GLU A 361 -50.39 -44.34 16.04
C GLU A 361 -51.68 -43.65 16.46
N LEU A 362 -52.68 -43.73 15.57
CA LEU A 362 -54.01 -43.21 15.82
C LEU A 362 -54.67 -43.97 16.98
N GLN A 363 -54.68 -43.38 18.17
CA GLN A 363 -55.43 -43.85 19.33
C GLN A 363 -56.89 -44.12 18.96
N ALA A 364 -57.43 -45.29 19.34
CA ALA A 364 -58.80 -45.72 19.02
C ALA A 364 -59.84 -44.70 19.52
N CYS A 365 -60.91 -44.48 18.75
CA CYS A 365 -61.98 -43.57 19.15
C CYS A 365 -62.82 -44.19 20.27
N ASP A 366 -63.15 -43.37 21.28
CA ASP A 366 -64.01 -43.77 22.39
C ASP A 366 -65.43 -44.15 21.90
N GLU A 367 -66.15 -44.98 22.67
CA GLU A 367 -67.52 -45.41 22.34
C GLU A 367 -68.44 -44.21 22.05
N GLY A 368 -69.13 -44.25 20.91
CA GLY A 368 -70.02 -43.17 20.42
C GLY A 368 -69.35 -42.11 19.56
N GLN A 369 -68.08 -42.31 19.16
CA GLN A 369 -67.36 -41.44 18.23
C GLN A 369 -66.91 -42.20 16.97
N GLU A 370 -66.92 -41.53 15.82
CA GLU A 370 -66.37 -42.06 14.56
C GLU A 370 -65.16 -41.25 14.10
N ARG A 371 -64.20 -41.89 13.42
CA ARG A 371 -63.01 -41.22 12.90
C ARG A 371 -63.34 -40.52 11.58
N ASN A 372 -63.04 -39.23 11.50
CA ASN A 372 -63.14 -38.49 10.25
C ASN A 372 -61.99 -38.90 9.30
N PRO A 373 -62.26 -39.44 8.10
CA PRO A 373 -61.23 -39.92 7.17
C PRO A 373 -60.36 -38.80 6.56
N GLU A 374 -60.80 -37.54 6.56
CA GLU A 374 -60.01 -36.43 6.00
C GLU A 374 -59.07 -35.79 7.04
N THR A 375 -59.44 -35.84 8.32
CA THR A 375 -58.71 -35.14 9.39
C THR A 375 -58.11 -36.08 10.44
N ASN A 376 -58.37 -37.38 10.34
CA ASN A 376 -57.95 -38.44 11.26
C ASN A 376 -58.33 -38.23 12.75
N ARG A 377 -59.27 -37.32 13.06
CA ARG A 377 -59.75 -37.04 14.42
C ARG A 377 -61.10 -37.72 14.70
N CYS A 378 -61.29 -38.18 15.95
CA CYS A 378 -62.57 -38.72 16.41
C CYS A 378 -63.59 -37.60 16.62
N ARG A 379 -64.82 -37.80 16.13
CA ARG A 379 -65.95 -36.87 16.33
C ARG A 379 -67.14 -37.59 16.93
N LYS A 380 -67.84 -36.92 17.84
CA LYS A 380 -69.10 -37.39 18.41
C LYS A 380 -70.20 -37.38 17.36
N ILE A 381 -70.98 -38.45 17.30
CA ILE A 381 -72.16 -38.52 16.44
C ILE A 381 -73.32 -37.88 17.22
N SER A 382 -73.61 -36.61 16.94
CA SER A 382 -74.79 -35.92 17.49
C SER A 382 -75.71 -35.47 16.35
N ALA A 383 -76.97 -35.88 16.47
CA ALA A 383 -78.05 -35.70 15.51
C ALA A 383 -78.40 -34.22 15.21
N SER A 384 -78.95 -34.03 14.01
CA SER A 384 -79.36 -32.79 13.36
C SER A 384 -80.07 -31.74 14.22
N GLY A 385 -79.62 -30.49 14.04
CA GLY A 385 -80.51 -29.33 13.89
C GLY A 385 -80.57 -28.32 15.05
N SER A 386 -80.03 -27.11 14.84
CA SER A 386 -80.59 -25.88 15.44
C SER A 386 -80.06 -24.58 14.80
N THR A 387 -80.98 -23.89 14.12
CA THR A 387 -81.20 -22.45 13.88
C THR A 387 -80.14 -21.40 14.27
N LEU A 388 -79.82 -20.53 13.30
CA LEU A 388 -78.90 -19.39 13.42
C LEU A 388 -79.58 -18.15 14.05
N THR A 389 -78.88 -17.50 14.98
CA THR A 389 -79.26 -16.25 15.68
C THR A 389 -79.34 -15.05 14.71
N PRO A 390 -80.29 -14.10 14.83
CA PRO A 390 -80.39 -12.91 13.95
C PRO A 390 -79.20 -11.94 14.03
N CYS A 391 -78.99 -11.10 12.99
CA CYS A 391 -77.93 -10.07 12.96
C CYS A 391 -78.37 -8.74 13.60
N ASP A 392 -77.40 -8.00 14.14
CA ASP A 392 -77.63 -6.70 14.81
C ASP A 392 -77.93 -5.55 13.81
N PRO A 393 -78.59 -4.46 14.25
CA PRO A 393 -78.95 -3.34 13.38
C PRO A 393 -77.73 -2.69 12.71
N GLY A 394 -77.73 -2.62 11.38
CA GLY A 394 -76.61 -2.11 10.57
C GLY A 394 -75.66 -3.20 10.05
N GLU A 395 -75.98 -4.47 10.29
CA GLU A 395 -75.28 -5.63 9.75
C GLU A 395 -76.18 -6.44 8.80
N GLU A 396 -75.60 -6.94 7.71
CA GLU A 396 -76.24 -7.88 6.79
C GLU A 396 -75.61 -9.27 6.90
N ARG A 397 -76.42 -10.32 6.72
CA ARG A 397 -75.95 -11.70 6.78
C ARG A 397 -75.32 -12.11 5.45
N ASN A 398 -74.08 -12.58 5.50
CA ASN A 398 -73.43 -13.18 4.35
C ASN A 398 -74.05 -14.57 4.07
N ALA A 399 -74.55 -14.77 2.85
CA ALA A 399 -75.31 -15.96 2.46
C ALA A 399 -74.49 -17.25 2.34
N GLU A 400 -73.17 -17.15 2.11
CA GLU A 400 -72.27 -18.32 1.98
C GLU A 400 -71.71 -18.78 3.32
N THR A 401 -71.50 -17.85 4.26
CA THR A 401 -70.80 -18.12 5.53
C THR A 401 -71.72 -18.05 6.75
N ASN A 402 -72.98 -17.65 6.58
CA ASN A 402 -73.97 -17.52 7.65
C ASN A 402 -73.54 -16.62 8.82
N ARG A 403 -72.65 -15.65 8.57
CA ARG A 403 -72.15 -14.66 9.54
C ARG A 403 -72.58 -13.24 9.19
N CYS A 404 -72.81 -12.41 10.20
CA CYS A 404 -73.21 -11.01 10.05
C CYS A 404 -71.99 -10.12 9.76
N ARG A 405 -72.13 -9.13 8.88
CA ARG A 405 -71.09 -8.13 8.57
C ARG A 405 -71.69 -6.72 8.44
N LYS A 406 -70.93 -5.69 8.82
CA LYS A 406 -71.33 -4.27 8.67
C LYS A 406 -71.18 -3.81 7.22
N VAL A 407 -72.18 -3.06 6.73
CA VAL A 407 -72.17 -2.46 5.39
C VAL A 407 -71.46 -1.11 5.42
N ALA A 408 -70.44 -0.91 4.58
CA ALA A 408 -69.62 0.30 4.57
C ALA A 408 -70.18 1.38 3.63
N GLY A 409 -70.36 2.61 4.14
CA GLY A 409 -70.69 3.80 3.37
C GLY A 409 -69.94 5.05 3.88
N ALA A 410 -69.00 5.53 3.05
CA ALA A 410 -68.41 6.87 2.87
C ALA A 410 -68.03 7.80 4.06
N THR A 411 -66.72 8.15 4.06
CA THR A 411 -66.05 9.42 4.49
C THR A 411 -66.00 9.77 5.99
N SER A 412 -64.86 10.14 6.58
CA SER A 412 -63.95 11.23 6.17
C SER A 412 -62.51 11.03 6.68
N LEU A 413 -61.51 11.36 5.86
CA LEU A 413 -60.11 11.39 6.29
C LEU A 413 -59.79 12.72 6.97
N THR A 414 -59.34 12.67 8.22
CA THR A 414 -58.98 13.83 9.06
C THR A 414 -57.86 14.66 8.43
N ALA A 415 -58.02 15.98 8.33
CA ALA A 415 -57.06 16.91 7.70
C ALA A 415 -55.64 16.82 8.30
N CYS A 416 -54.61 17.05 7.46
CA CYS A 416 -53.20 17.05 7.90
C CYS A 416 -52.87 18.31 8.71
N GLN A 417 -51.95 18.19 9.67
CA GLN A 417 -51.50 19.33 10.49
C GLN A 417 -50.72 20.38 9.68
N PRO A 418 -50.68 21.65 10.11
CA PRO A 418 -49.93 22.70 9.42
C PRO A 418 -48.46 22.31 9.20
N GLY A 419 -47.99 22.43 7.95
CA GLY A 419 -46.63 22.00 7.55
C GLY A 419 -46.53 20.56 7.02
N TYR A 420 -47.66 19.84 6.92
CA TYR A 420 -47.76 18.50 6.36
C TYR A 420 -48.76 18.45 5.20
N GLU A 421 -48.43 17.75 4.12
CA GLU A 421 -49.31 17.48 2.97
C GLU A 421 -49.67 15.99 2.90
N ARG A 422 -50.84 15.65 2.33
CA ARG A 422 -51.28 14.25 2.21
C ARG A 422 -50.63 13.61 1.00
N ASN A 423 -49.98 12.47 1.19
CA ASN A 423 -49.50 11.64 0.08
C ASN A 423 -50.71 11.01 -0.64
N PRO A 424 -50.91 11.26 -1.96
CA PRO A 424 -52.06 10.77 -2.71
C PRO A 424 -52.07 9.25 -2.94
N GLU A 425 -50.91 8.57 -2.89
CA GLU A 425 -50.83 7.12 -3.10
C GLU A 425 -51.12 6.33 -1.82
N THR A 426 -50.70 6.87 -0.66
CA THR A 426 -50.77 6.15 0.62
C THR A 426 -51.78 6.73 1.60
N ASN A 427 -52.42 7.86 1.27
CA ASN A 427 -53.38 8.60 2.09
C ASN A 427 -52.88 9.02 3.49
N ARG A 428 -51.56 9.03 3.74
CA ARG A 428 -50.93 9.48 5.00
C ARG A 428 -50.30 10.87 4.87
N CYS A 429 -50.27 11.65 5.96
CA CYS A 429 -49.67 12.99 5.98
C CYS A 429 -48.13 12.92 6.08
N ARG A 430 -47.41 13.69 5.27
CA ARG A 430 -45.94 13.83 5.28
C ARG A 430 -45.51 15.29 5.40
N LYS A 431 -44.35 15.55 6.00
CA LYS A 431 -43.83 16.91 6.24
C LYS A 431 -43.27 17.52 4.95
N VAL A 432 -43.61 18.77 4.65
CA VAL A 432 -43.12 19.47 3.45
C VAL A 432 -41.72 20.02 3.73
N THR A 433 -40.68 19.47 3.09
CA THR A 433 -39.31 20.02 3.09
C THR A 433 -39.08 20.83 1.82
N THR A 434 -38.86 22.14 1.97
CA THR A 434 -38.59 23.07 0.87
C THR A 434 -37.18 22.83 0.32
N ALA A 435 -37.08 22.20 -0.84
CA ALA A 435 -35.85 22.12 -1.63
C ALA A 435 -35.92 23.13 -2.79
N THR A 436 -35.16 24.21 -2.67
CA THR A 436 -34.78 25.09 -3.79
C THR A 436 -33.73 24.40 -4.64
N GLY A 437 -33.95 24.34 -5.96
CA GLY A 437 -32.88 24.09 -6.93
C GLY A 437 -33.32 23.20 -8.09
N ALA A 438 -33.66 23.85 -9.21
CA ALA A 438 -34.08 23.24 -10.46
C ALA A 438 -32.95 22.49 -11.19
N LEU A 439 -33.37 21.49 -11.97
CA LEU A 439 -32.57 20.78 -12.97
C LEU A 439 -32.30 21.67 -14.19
N THR A 440 -31.05 21.70 -14.64
CA THR A 440 -30.70 21.97 -16.04
C THR A 440 -29.56 21.05 -16.45
N ASN A 441 -29.79 20.26 -17.49
CA ASN A 441 -28.79 19.45 -18.17
C ASN A 441 -27.98 20.33 -19.13
N THR A 442 -26.66 20.29 -19.03
CA THR A 442 -25.73 20.55 -20.14
C THR A 442 -24.48 19.68 -19.95
N ALA A 443 -24.12 18.96 -21.02
CA ALA A 443 -22.91 18.17 -21.12
C ALA A 443 -21.65 19.04 -21.20
N VAL A 444 -20.50 18.43 -20.86
CA VAL A 444 -19.14 18.55 -21.44
C VAL A 444 -18.04 18.62 -20.36
N ALA A 445 -17.13 17.64 -20.45
CA ALA A 445 -15.70 17.59 -20.13
C ALA A 445 -15.16 17.77 -18.69
N ALA A 446 -14.12 16.96 -18.47
CA ALA A 446 -13.16 16.90 -17.38
C ALA A 446 -12.72 18.23 -16.77
N GLN A 447 -12.56 18.26 -15.44
CA GLN A 447 -11.27 18.40 -14.72
C GLN A 447 -11.51 18.66 -13.22
N ASN A 448 -10.61 18.11 -12.39
CA ASN A 448 -10.52 18.32 -10.94
C ASN A 448 -10.50 19.81 -10.55
N PRO A 449 -10.99 20.15 -9.35
CA PRO A 449 -10.26 21.10 -8.53
C PRO A 449 -10.14 20.67 -7.06
N VAL A 450 -8.89 20.50 -6.62
CA VAL A 450 -8.50 20.50 -5.21
C VAL A 450 -8.66 21.94 -4.69
N SER A 451 -9.46 22.11 -3.63
CA SER A 451 -9.70 23.40 -2.98
C SER A 451 -8.66 23.67 -1.87
N TYR A 452 -7.88 24.74 -2.01
CA TYR A 452 -6.94 25.25 -0.99
C TYR A 452 -7.51 26.48 -0.26
N PRO A 453 -7.86 26.39 1.04
CA PRO A 453 -8.07 27.59 1.88
C PRO A 453 -6.90 27.87 2.83
N VAL A 454 -5.80 27.12 2.80
CA VAL A 454 -4.70 27.27 3.78
C VAL A 454 -3.73 28.39 3.43
N PHE A 455 -3.54 28.73 2.15
CA PHE A 455 -2.57 29.75 1.74
C PHE A 455 -3.04 31.19 2.02
N GLY A 456 -4.34 31.49 2.02
CA GLY A 456 -4.82 32.87 2.20
C GLY A 456 -4.54 33.44 3.60
N VAL A 457 -4.54 32.57 4.62
CA VAL A 457 -4.37 32.97 6.02
C VAL A 457 -2.90 33.20 6.36
N THR A 458 -1.98 32.40 5.79
CA THR A 458 -0.55 32.51 6.08
C THR A 458 0.08 33.76 5.46
N THR A 459 -0.32 34.13 4.23
CA THR A 459 0.18 35.35 3.58
C THR A 459 -0.29 36.62 4.28
N ALA A 460 -1.52 36.64 4.82
CA ALA A 460 -2.05 37.78 5.54
C ALA A 460 -1.32 38.03 6.88
N LEU A 461 -0.97 36.95 7.60
CA LEU A 461 -0.20 37.03 8.84
C LEU A 461 1.25 37.50 8.60
N ALA A 462 1.89 37.01 7.54
CA ALA A 462 3.25 37.43 7.18
C ALA A 462 3.31 38.92 6.76
N MET A 463 2.35 39.39 5.97
CA MET A 463 2.26 40.81 5.59
C MET A 463 1.94 41.71 6.80
N GLY A 464 1.07 41.25 7.71
CA GLY A 464 0.76 41.96 8.94
C GLY A 464 1.98 42.12 9.85
N TYR A 465 2.78 41.06 10.00
CA TYR A 465 4.00 41.09 10.78
C TYR A 465 5.05 42.04 10.18
N GLY A 466 5.26 41.99 8.86
CA GLY A 466 6.18 42.90 8.16
C GLY A 466 5.78 44.38 8.30
N LEU A 467 4.49 44.70 8.18
CA LEU A 467 4.00 46.07 8.40
C LEU A 467 4.19 46.54 9.85
N PHE A 468 4.06 45.65 10.83
CA PHE A 468 4.26 45.96 12.23
C PHE A 468 5.73 46.19 12.57
N GLU A 469 6.64 45.34 12.07
CA GLU A 469 8.07 45.40 12.34
C GLU A 469 8.68 46.67 11.73
N TYR A 470 8.38 46.95 10.46
CA TYR A 470 8.98 48.08 9.72
C TYR A 470 8.18 49.39 9.84
N ARG A 471 7.24 49.49 10.78
CA ARG A 471 6.38 50.68 10.93
C ARG A 471 7.16 51.98 11.16
N HIS A 472 8.28 51.90 11.86
CA HIS A 472 9.13 53.07 12.11
C HIS A 472 9.89 53.50 10.85
N ASP A 473 10.39 52.54 10.07
CA ASP A 473 11.11 52.81 8.83
C ASP A 473 10.19 53.34 7.73
N ILE A 474 8.98 52.79 7.62
CA ILE A 474 7.93 53.30 6.72
C ILE A 474 7.57 54.74 7.10
N LYS A 475 7.38 55.03 8.39
CA LYS A 475 7.09 56.40 8.87
C LYS A 475 8.24 57.36 8.55
N ASN A 476 9.49 56.93 8.74
CA ASN A 476 10.69 57.71 8.44
C ASN A 476 10.89 57.94 6.93
N TRP A 477 10.48 56.98 6.11
CA TRP A 477 10.49 57.10 4.65
C TRP A 477 9.46 58.12 4.17
N PHE A 478 8.24 58.11 4.72
CA PHE A 478 7.22 59.09 4.38
C PHE A 478 7.55 60.51 4.85
N THR A 479 8.20 60.69 6.00
CA THR A 479 8.70 62.02 6.43
C THR A 479 9.81 62.53 5.52
N ARG A 480 10.70 61.66 5.02
CA ARG A 480 11.72 62.03 4.02
C ARG A 480 11.14 62.41 2.66
N LEU A 481 10.03 61.77 2.26
CA LEU A 481 9.32 62.11 1.02
C LEU A 481 8.57 63.44 1.10
N ARG A 482 8.12 63.87 2.29
CA ARG A 482 7.49 65.18 2.49
C ARG A 482 8.48 66.33 2.68
N ALA A 483 9.76 66.03 2.89
CA ALA A 483 10.82 67.03 3.08
C ALA A 483 11.56 67.39 1.77
N LYS A 484 11.10 66.88 0.64
CA LYS A 484 11.43 67.32 -0.73
C LYS A 484 10.18 67.91 -1.35
#